data_AF-A0A4P7X135-F1
#
_entry.id   AF-A0A4P7X135-F1
#
_cell.length_a   1.000
_cell.length_b   1.000
_cell.length_c   1.000
_cell.angle_alpha   90.00
_cell.angle_beta   90.00
_cell.angle_gamma   90.00
#
_symmetry.space_group_name_H-M   'P 1'
#
loop_
_entity.id
_entity.type
_entity.pdbx_description
1 polymer ?
#
loop_
_entity_poly.entity_id
_entity_poly.type
_entity_poly.pdbx_seq_one_letter_code
_entity_poly.pdbx_strand_id
1 'polypeptide(L)'
;MTLNKEQLEKVNEGIKAIFDFCPEIADDNEELIYSDERIKEIVEEEEDIEGLEIYFPGEGDYTFIEVDEFIDLIEEIKTIEVVDSSYIKTKLTRYYIVSANEFTDEHILSLHSLYTNTKGVTISLIHESIIVGLAATKLGEYEKDDWGTVSPYMSIEIDYETENDILSKEEELKLINSYIFEVADTVNIAVTFSEIRNPIYDLYDITGEIAEADVADLRELEPYNIGMEFFVSAIQIKDPELKFLNFYKVLEHFSPIAVNIEANELMRKKLDAPKSSFEDGDYIRSIFTLAHSMRDRYNDEDLIKASFNTCFDFVGLFSKLPESLKKKIKSNIQSKDLDYTTDKQKITTACNIAGKIIYKTRNKVVHAKSNFNLTGEEVQSSEYTELNDFMKEASSQAIRWYTRQPSHLKLEIIK
;
A
#
# COMPACT_ATOMS: atom_id res chain seq x y z
N MET A 1 32.56 -0.22 18.42
CA MET A 1 32.26 -0.70 19.78
C MET A 1 33.38 -1.63 20.29
N THR A 2 33.73 -1.56 21.59
CA THR A 2 34.65 -2.54 22.19
C THR A 2 33.91 -3.85 22.50
N LEU A 3 34.26 -4.92 21.79
CA LEU A 3 33.63 -6.22 21.94
C LEU A 3 34.38 -7.10 22.93
N ASN A 4 33.64 -7.87 23.73
CA ASN A 4 34.23 -8.90 24.56
C ASN A 4 34.49 -10.19 23.76
N LYS A 5 35.24 -11.13 24.37
CA LYS A 5 35.57 -12.40 23.74
C LYS A 5 34.34 -13.20 23.26
N GLU A 6 33.27 -13.24 24.05
CA GLU A 6 32.06 -14.00 23.72
C GLU A 6 31.34 -13.38 22.53
N GLN A 7 31.28 -12.06 22.44
CA GLN A 7 30.72 -11.35 21.29
C GLN A 7 31.52 -11.62 20.01
N LEU A 8 32.85 -11.60 20.07
CA LEU A 8 33.72 -11.93 18.93
C LEU A 8 33.58 -13.39 18.48
N GLU A 9 33.48 -14.32 19.43
CA GLU A 9 33.19 -15.73 19.13
C GLU A 9 31.81 -15.89 18.47
N LYS A 10 30.82 -15.10 18.90
CA LYS A 10 29.49 -15.05 18.28
C LYS A 10 29.55 -14.48 16.86
N VAL A 11 30.28 -13.39 16.62
CA VAL A 11 30.49 -12.85 15.26
C VAL A 11 31.08 -13.92 14.34
N ASN A 12 32.11 -14.63 14.79
CA ASN A 12 32.69 -15.75 14.04
C ASN A 12 31.67 -16.87 13.73
N GLU A 13 30.74 -17.14 14.66
CA GLU A 13 29.65 -18.10 14.43
C GLU A 13 28.69 -17.60 13.34
N GLY A 14 28.35 -16.32 13.36
CA GLY A 14 27.52 -15.66 12.34
C GLY A 14 28.14 -15.74 10.95
N ILE A 15 29.41 -15.35 10.81
CA ILE A 15 30.14 -15.41 9.54
C ILE A 15 30.22 -16.85 9.01
N LYS A 16 30.48 -17.83 9.89
CA LYS A 16 30.45 -19.25 9.48
C LYS A 16 29.07 -19.70 9.01
N ALA A 17 28.00 -19.24 9.65
CA ALA A 17 26.65 -19.53 9.21
C ALA A 17 26.36 -18.94 7.81
N ILE A 18 26.87 -17.73 7.53
CA ILE A 18 26.83 -17.14 6.18
C ILE A 18 27.56 -18.04 5.18
N PHE A 19 28.79 -18.47 5.46
CA PHE A 19 29.58 -19.31 4.55
C PHE A 19 28.98 -20.70 4.35
N ASP A 20 28.41 -21.29 5.40
CA ASP A 20 27.71 -22.57 5.30
C ASP A 20 26.45 -22.44 4.42
N PHE A 21 25.75 -21.31 4.51
CA PHE A 21 24.56 -21.03 3.70
C PHE A 21 24.93 -20.72 2.23
N CYS A 22 25.91 -19.84 2.01
CA CYS A 22 26.42 -19.39 0.71
C CYS A 22 27.96 -19.50 0.65
N PRO A 23 28.50 -20.67 0.26
CA PRO A 23 29.95 -20.90 0.23
C PRO A 23 30.72 -19.94 -0.69
N GLU A 24 30.06 -19.43 -1.74
CA GLU A 24 30.65 -18.49 -2.71
C GLU A 24 31.05 -17.16 -2.07
N ILE A 25 30.40 -16.76 -0.97
CA ILE A 25 30.75 -15.54 -0.23
C ILE A 25 32.08 -15.72 0.52
N ALA A 26 32.47 -16.94 0.86
CA ALA A 26 33.70 -17.18 1.62
C ALA A 26 34.95 -16.69 0.86
N ASP A 27 34.98 -16.85 -0.47
CA ASP A 27 36.16 -16.58 -1.30
C ASP A 27 36.71 -15.15 -1.13
N ASP A 28 35.82 -14.16 -0.96
CA ASP A 28 36.18 -12.74 -0.81
C ASP A 28 36.10 -12.25 0.66
N ASN A 29 35.72 -13.12 1.60
CA ASN A 29 35.41 -12.73 2.98
C ASN A 29 36.10 -13.58 4.07
N GLU A 30 37.02 -14.51 3.74
CA GLU A 30 37.66 -15.39 4.73
C GLU A 30 38.32 -14.63 5.89
N GLU A 31 38.81 -13.41 5.63
CA GLU A 31 39.47 -12.55 6.63
C GLU A 31 38.53 -12.02 7.72
N LEU A 32 37.20 -12.10 7.52
CA LEU A 32 36.20 -11.72 8.54
C LEU A 32 36.17 -12.67 9.74
N ILE A 33 36.79 -13.86 9.65
CA ILE A 33 36.89 -14.80 10.78
C ILE A 33 38.11 -14.46 11.63
N TYR A 34 37.88 -14.03 12.87
CA TYR A 34 38.94 -13.76 13.83
C TYR A 34 39.57 -15.05 14.36
N SER A 35 40.90 -15.16 14.32
CA SER A 35 41.61 -16.24 15.01
C SER A 35 41.59 -16.06 16.54
N ASP A 36 41.87 -17.14 17.28
CA ASP A 36 41.99 -17.07 18.74
C ASP A 36 43.06 -16.06 19.20
N GLU A 37 44.13 -15.89 18.42
CA GLU A 37 45.15 -14.86 18.66
C GLU A 37 44.60 -13.46 18.41
N ARG A 38 43.88 -13.24 17.30
CA ARG A 38 43.33 -11.92 16.95
C ARG A 38 42.25 -11.47 17.94
N ILE A 39 41.39 -12.40 18.40
CA ILE A 39 40.40 -12.12 19.44
C ILE A 39 41.08 -11.64 20.73
N LYS A 40 42.20 -12.27 21.13
CA LYS A 40 42.94 -11.82 22.33
C LYS A 40 43.50 -10.43 22.14
N GLU A 41 44.10 -10.15 20.99
CA GLU A 41 44.64 -8.83 20.66
C GLU A 41 43.56 -7.75 20.72
N ILE A 42 42.41 -7.95 20.04
CA ILE A 42 41.28 -7.02 20.06
C ILE A 42 40.82 -6.71 21.50
N VAL A 43 40.69 -7.75 22.33
CA VAL A 43 40.24 -7.60 23.73
C VAL A 43 41.30 -6.96 24.62
N GLU A 44 42.58 -7.27 24.43
CA GLU A 44 43.70 -6.70 25.21
C GLU A 44 43.98 -5.24 24.84
N GLU A 45 43.82 -4.88 23.57
CA GLU A 45 44.06 -3.52 23.05
C GLU A 45 42.81 -2.63 23.12
N GLU A 46 41.66 -3.17 23.54
CA GLU A 46 40.36 -2.49 23.52
C GLU A 46 40.05 -1.92 22.13
N GLU A 47 40.36 -2.68 21.08
CA GLU A 47 40.18 -2.26 19.70
C GLU A 47 38.68 -2.06 19.40
N ASP A 48 38.37 -0.96 18.72
CA ASP A 48 37.01 -0.57 18.41
C ASP A 48 36.59 -1.19 17.08
N ILE A 49 35.61 -2.08 17.11
CA ILE A 49 35.04 -2.70 15.91
C ILE A 49 33.71 -2.02 15.63
N GLU A 50 33.67 -1.23 14.56
CA GLU A 50 32.46 -0.49 14.16
C GLU A 50 31.44 -1.42 13.49
N GLY A 51 31.89 -2.26 12.56
CA GLY A 51 31.02 -3.14 11.80
C GLY A 51 31.78 -4.15 10.95
N LEU A 52 31.05 -4.79 10.05
CA LEU A 52 31.56 -5.79 9.13
C LEU A 52 31.34 -5.31 7.68
N GLU A 53 32.38 -5.43 6.87
CA GLU A 53 32.36 -5.14 5.44
C GLU A 53 32.23 -6.47 4.69
N ILE A 54 31.03 -6.80 4.23
CA ILE A 54 30.74 -8.09 3.58
C ILE A 54 30.68 -7.88 2.06
N TYR A 55 31.56 -8.55 1.33
CA TYR A 55 31.57 -8.55 -0.14
C TYR A 55 30.56 -9.56 -0.68
N PHE A 56 29.55 -9.07 -1.39
CA PHE A 56 28.55 -9.89 -2.05
C PHE A 56 28.84 -10.04 -3.55
N PRO A 57 28.51 -11.19 -4.18
CA PRO A 57 28.73 -11.38 -5.61
C PRO A 57 28.00 -10.33 -6.46
N GLY A 58 28.70 -9.77 -7.44
CA GLY A 58 28.17 -8.79 -8.38
C GLY A 58 27.99 -7.37 -7.82
N GLU A 59 28.22 -7.15 -6.52
CA GLU A 59 28.20 -5.81 -5.95
C GLU A 59 29.47 -5.03 -6.33
N GLY A 60 29.32 -3.73 -6.57
CA GLY A 60 30.44 -2.85 -6.86
C GLY A 60 31.28 -2.48 -5.63
N ASP A 61 30.72 -2.66 -4.43
CA ASP A 61 31.34 -2.35 -3.14
C ASP A 61 30.85 -3.34 -2.07
N TYR A 62 31.40 -3.25 -0.85
CA TYR A 62 30.95 -4.05 0.28
C TYR A 62 29.61 -3.56 0.86
N THR A 63 28.83 -4.48 1.43
CA THR A 63 27.70 -4.15 2.29
C THR A 63 28.21 -4.01 3.73
N PHE A 64 28.01 -2.84 4.33
CA PHE A 64 28.37 -2.57 5.72
C PHE A 64 27.21 -2.89 6.67
N ILE A 65 27.50 -3.58 7.77
CA ILE A 65 26.56 -3.76 8.89
C ILE A 65 27.24 -3.45 10.21
N GLU A 66 26.58 -2.68 11.08
CA GLU A 66 27.07 -2.41 12.42
C GLU A 66 27.18 -3.70 13.23
N VAL A 67 28.22 -3.82 14.06
CA VAL A 67 28.49 -5.11 14.71
C VAL A 67 27.41 -5.52 15.71
N ASP A 68 26.74 -4.56 16.34
CA ASP A 68 25.60 -4.82 17.23
C ASP A 68 24.39 -5.36 16.46
N GLU A 69 24.07 -4.74 15.32
CA GLU A 69 23.01 -5.20 14.42
C GLU A 69 23.31 -6.60 13.88
N PHE A 70 24.56 -6.85 13.47
CA PHE A 70 24.99 -8.17 13.03
C PHE A 70 24.79 -9.21 14.13
N ILE A 71 25.21 -8.91 15.36
CA ILE A 71 25.07 -9.81 16.51
C ILE A 71 23.62 -10.21 16.77
N ASP A 72 22.68 -9.29 16.56
CA ASP A 72 21.25 -9.54 16.68
C ASP A 72 20.70 -10.36 15.50
N LEU A 73 21.24 -10.15 14.30
CA LEU A 73 20.84 -10.86 13.08
C LEU A 73 21.33 -12.33 12.99
N ILE A 74 22.35 -12.72 13.77
CA ILE A 74 22.96 -14.07 13.71
C ILE A 74 21.96 -15.21 13.80
N GLU A 75 20.98 -15.12 14.71
CA GLU A 75 19.99 -16.19 14.89
C GLU A 75 19.02 -16.28 13.70
N GLU A 76 18.74 -15.16 13.05
CA GLU A 76 17.96 -15.11 11.82
C GLU A 76 18.76 -15.69 10.64
N ILE A 77 20.05 -15.36 10.53
CA ILE A 77 20.96 -15.92 9.50
C ILE A 77 21.00 -17.44 9.55
N LYS A 78 21.13 -18.02 10.76
CA LYS A 78 21.17 -19.48 10.97
C LYS A 78 19.88 -20.19 10.52
N THR A 79 18.79 -19.47 10.36
CA THR A 79 17.46 -20.02 10.12
C THR A 79 16.85 -19.59 8.79
N ILE A 80 17.65 -18.97 7.90
CA ILE A 80 17.20 -18.58 6.56
C ILE A 80 16.65 -19.79 5.80
N GLU A 81 15.41 -19.66 5.34
CA GLU A 81 14.76 -20.56 4.41
C GLU A 81 14.24 -19.75 3.21
N VAL A 82 14.80 -20.01 2.03
CA VAL A 82 14.29 -19.48 0.76
C VAL A 82 13.13 -20.37 0.33
N VAL A 83 11.90 -19.89 0.53
CA VAL A 83 10.69 -20.66 0.21
C VAL A 83 10.45 -20.66 -1.30
N ASP A 84 10.57 -19.48 -1.91
CA ASP A 84 10.57 -19.25 -3.36
C ASP A 84 11.28 -17.92 -3.68
N SER A 85 11.38 -17.56 -4.96
CA SER A 85 12.06 -16.32 -5.39
C SER A 85 11.39 -15.04 -4.88
N SER A 86 10.16 -15.09 -4.37
CA SER A 86 9.42 -13.92 -3.87
C SER A 86 9.34 -13.85 -2.34
N TYR A 87 9.71 -14.93 -1.64
CA TYR A 87 9.45 -15.09 -0.21
C TYR A 87 10.57 -15.83 0.52
N ILE A 88 11.16 -15.14 1.49
CA ILE A 88 12.19 -15.66 2.39
C ILE A 88 11.66 -15.58 3.81
N LYS A 89 11.99 -16.57 4.63
CA LYS A 89 11.65 -16.53 6.05
C LYS A 89 12.86 -16.96 6.89
N THR A 90 12.95 -16.38 8.06
CA THR A 90 13.90 -16.76 9.11
C THR A 90 13.10 -17.18 10.35
N LYS A 91 13.70 -17.19 11.53
CA LYS A 91 13.01 -17.56 12.77
C LYS A 91 11.87 -16.60 13.09
N LEU A 92 12.16 -15.30 13.16
CA LEU A 92 11.21 -14.24 13.53
C LEU A 92 10.92 -13.24 12.41
N THR A 93 11.60 -13.32 11.28
CA THR A 93 11.44 -12.33 10.21
C THR A 93 10.94 -12.97 8.91
N ARG A 94 10.19 -12.19 8.12
CA ARG A 94 9.67 -12.58 6.81
C ARG A 94 9.97 -11.49 5.81
N TYR A 95 10.47 -11.88 4.65
CA TYR A 95 10.82 -10.95 3.58
C TYR A 95 10.00 -11.29 2.34
N TYR A 96 9.28 -10.29 1.84
CA TYR A 96 8.53 -10.38 0.60
C TYR A 96 9.13 -9.42 -0.41
N ILE A 97 9.59 -9.96 -1.53
CA ILE A 97 10.27 -9.17 -2.56
C ILE A 97 9.24 -8.29 -3.26
N VAL A 98 9.58 -7.03 -3.43
CA VAL A 98 8.71 -6.04 -4.05
C VAL A 98 9.49 -5.13 -4.98
N SER A 99 8.78 -4.44 -5.87
CA SER A 99 9.35 -3.45 -6.79
C SER A 99 8.35 -2.31 -7.01
N ALA A 100 8.87 -1.13 -7.35
CA ALA A 100 8.06 -0.06 -7.89
C ALA A 100 8.00 -0.15 -9.43
N ASN A 101 7.19 0.68 -10.05
CA ASN A 101 7.05 0.68 -11.51
C ASN A 101 8.25 1.31 -12.24
N GLU A 102 8.96 2.20 -11.56
CA GLU A 102 10.07 2.96 -12.10
C GLU A 102 11.21 2.97 -11.08
N PHE A 103 12.45 2.88 -11.55
CA PHE A 103 13.62 2.95 -10.69
C PHE A 103 13.70 4.28 -9.90
N THR A 104 13.25 5.39 -10.49
CA THR A 104 13.18 6.69 -9.79
C THR A 104 12.28 6.63 -8.57
N ASP A 105 11.20 5.85 -8.64
CA ASP A 105 10.29 5.65 -7.51
C ASP A 105 10.96 4.79 -6.42
N GLU A 106 11.71 3.75 -6.81
CA GLU A 106 12.47 2.91 -5.87
C GLU A 106 13.54 3.71 -5.13
N HIS A 107 14.24 4.61 -5.84
CA HIS A 107 15.21 5.51 -5.23
C HIS A 107 14.56 6.51 -4.26
N ILE A 108 13.39 7.05 -4.58
CA ILE A 108 12.66 7.91 -3.63
C ILE A 108 12.30 7.11 -2.39
N LEU A 109 11.80 5.89 -2.54
CA LEU A 109 11.45 5.01 -1.42
C LEU A 109 12.68 4.69 -0.54
N SER A 110 13.86 4.49 -1.13
CA SER A 110 15.09 4.17 -0.38
C SER A 110 15.60 5.32 0.49
N LEU A 111 15.18 6.56 0.20
CA LEU A 111 15.52 7.73 1.01
C LEU A 111 14.60 7.89 2.25
N HIS A 112 13.60 7.02 2.40
CA HIS A 112 12.59 7.13 3.46
C HIS A 112 12.49 5.88 4.32
N SER A 113 12.54 6.07 5.63
CA SER A 113 12.25 5.01 6.60
C SER A 113 10.74 4.80 6.69
N LEU A 114 10.20 3.94 5.83
CA LEU A 114 8.80 3.57 5.84
C LEU A 114 8.62 2.34 6.72
N TYR A 115 8.02 2.52 7.89
CA TYR A 115 7.68 1.43 8.80
C TYR A 115 6.44 1.76 9.63
N THR A 116 5.81 0.73 10.17
CA THR A 116 4.71 0.87 11.13
C THR A 116 4.69 -0.30 12.09
N ASN A 117 4.25 -0.03 13.31
CA ASN A 117 4.13 -1.02 14.37
C ASN A 117 2.67 -1.38 14.57
N THR A 118 2.38 -2.68 14.57
CA THR A 118 1.11 -3.24 15.01
C THR A 118 1.37 -4.18 16.19
N LYS A 119 0.33 -4.72 16.84
CA LYS A 119 0.52 -5.51 18.08
C LYS A 119 1.43 -6.73 17.84
N GLY A 120 2.67 -6.66 18.35
CA GLY A 120 3.66 -7.75 18.27
C GLY A 120 4.37 -7.87 16.91
N VAL A 121 4.14 -6.92 16.00
CA VAL A 121 4.63 -7.01 14.61
C VAL A 121 5.08 -5.64 14.11
N THR A 122 6.31 -5.56 13.63
CA THR A 122 6.84 -4.42 12.87
C THR A 122 6.78 -4.78 11.39
N ILE A 123 6.31 -3.86 10.54
CA ILE A 123 6.38 -4.02 9.10
C ILE A 123 7.06 -2.79 8.49
N SER A 124 8.05 -3.04 7.64
CA SER A 124 8.94 -2.02 7.07
C SER A 124 9.17 -2.29 5.59
N LEU A 125 9.47 -1.22 4.85
CA LEU A 125 10.03 -1.32 3.51
C LEU A 125 11.54 -1.17 3.66
N ILE A 126 12.29 -2.18 3.25
CA ILE A 126 13.74 -2.22 3.40
C ILE A 126 14.42 -2.35 2.04
N HIS A 127 15.58 -1.72 1.94
CA HIS A 127 16.50 -1.81 0.82
C HIS A 127 17.80 -2.45 1.32
N GLU A 128 18.54 -3.10 0.43
CA GLU A 128 19.89 -3.59 0.72
C GLU A 128 19.98 -4.57 1.91
N SER A 129 18.96 -5.43 2.07
CA SER A 129 18.95 -6.43 3.14
C SER A 129 19.99 -7.51 2.93
N ILE A 130 20.84 -7.75 3.93
CA ILE A 130 21.80 -8.86 3.96
C ILE A 130 21.09 -10.21 3.79
N ILE A 131 19.94 -10.42 4.43
CA ILE A 131 19.20 -11.70 4.32
C ILE A 131 18.70 -11.92 2.88
N VAL A 132 18.20 -10.87 2.23
CA VAL A 132 17.81 -10.93 0.82
C VAL A 132 19.03 -11.15 -0.07
N GLY A 133 20.16 -10.49 0.22
CA GLY A 133 21.46 -10.70 -0.42
C GLY A 133 21.92 -12.14 -0.41
N LEU A 134 21.87 -12.78 0.76
CA LEU A 134 22.19 -14.19 0.95
C LEU A 134 21.22 -15.07 0.15
N ALA A 135 19.94 -14.77 0.17
CA ALA A 135 18.95 -15.52 -0.60
C ALA A 135 19.20 -15.42 -2.12
N ALA A 136 19.50 -14.23 -2.63
CA ALA A 136 19.81 -14.02 -4.05
C ALA A 136 21.11 -14.71 -4.47
N THR A 137 22.14 -14.64 -3.63
CA THR A 137 23.38 -15.41 -3.83
C THR A 137 23.08 -16.90 -3.91
N LYS A 138 22.27 -17.43 -2.99
CA LYS A 138 21.90 -18.85 -2.95
C LYS A 138 21.14 -19.31 -4.20
N LEU A 139 20.35 -18.41 -4.78
CA LEU A 139 19.60 -18.65 -6.01
C LEU A 139 20.48 -18.51 -7.27
N GLY A 140 21.67 -17.92 -7.16
CA GLY A 140 22.55 -17.63 -8.30
C GLY A 140 22.01 -16.52 -9.20
N GLU A 141 21.17 -15.65 -8.66
CA GLU A 141 20.55 -14.52 -9.37
C GLU A 141 21.45 -13.28 -9.20
N TYR A 142 22.59 -13.30 -9.89
CA TYR A 142 23.51 -12.17 -10.01
C TYR A 142 24.31 -12.25 -11.31
N GLU A 143 24.96 -11.17 -11.67
CA GLU A 143 25.94 -11.11 -12.76
C GLU A 143 27.17 -10.37 -12.27
N LYS A 144 28.32 -11.06 -12.30
CA LYS A 144 29.54 -10.66 -11.59
C LYS A 144 29.99 -9.22 -11.83
N ASP A 145 29.72 -8.67 -13.00
CA ASP A 145 30.21 -7.35 -13.42
C ASP A 145 29.08 -6.31 -13.60
N ASP A 146 27.81 -6.70 -13.45
CA ASP A 146 26.65 -5.86 -13.82
C ASP A 146 25.49 -5.86 -12.80
N TRP A 147 25.27 -6.95 -12.05
CA TRP A 147 24.13 -7.09 -11.12
C TRP A 147 24.52 -7.77 -9.81
N GLY A 148 24.48 -7.02 -8.72
CA GLY A 148 24.74 -7.53 -7.37
C GLY A 148 23.56 -8.27 -6.75
N THR A 149 23.81 -8.93 -5.62
CA THR A 149 22.77 -9.72 -4.93
C THR A 149 21.98 -8.94 -3.87
N VAL A 150 22.43 -7.74 -3.49
CA VAL A 150 21.89 -6.92 -2.39
C VAL A 150 21.22 -5.67 -2.92
N SER A 151 21.96 -4.83 -3.65
CA SER A 151 21.52 -3.51 -4.12
C SER A 151 20.30 -3.51 -5.06
N PRO A 152 20.05 -4.53 -5.90
CA PRO A 152 18.90 -4.49 -6.80
C PRO A 152 17.55 -4.78 -6.14
N TYR A 153 17.53 -5.24 -4.89
CA TYR A 153 16.32 -5.76 -4.28
C TYR A 153 15.75 -4.84 -3.20
N MET A 154 14.45 -4.58 -3.33
CA MET A 154 13.61 -3.99 -2.30
C MET A 154 12.70 -5.08 -1.74
N SER A 155 12.47 -5.05 -0.43
CA SER A 155 11.59 -6.03 0.21
C SER A 155 10.72 -5.39 1.29
N ILE A 156 9.55 -5.99 1.52
CA ILE A 156 8.77 -5.73 2.72
C ILE A 156 9.18 -6.75 3.76
N GLU A 157 9.66 -6.25 4.89
CA GLU A 157 10.04 -7.04 6.04
C GLU A 157 8.92 -7.03 7.06
N ILE A 158 8.58 -8.21 7.59
CA ILE A 158 7.70 -8.39 8.74
C ILE A 158 8.52 -9.01 9.85
N ASP A 159 8.66 -8.28 10.94
CA ASP A 159 9.46 -8.67 12.08
C ASP A 159 8.55 -8.94 13.29
N TYR A 160 8.65 -10.16 13.84
CA TYR A 160 7.79 -10.64 14.93
C TYR A 160 8.50 -10.55 16.28
N GLU A 161 7.82 -10.04 17.31
CA GLU A 161 8.39 -9.99 18.67
C GLU A 161 8.67 -11.39 19.23
N THR A 162 7.79 -12.35 18.96
CA THR A 162 7.93 -13.74 19.43
C THR A 162 7.40 -14.75 18.41
N GLU A 163 7.80 -16.02 18.55
CA GLU A 163 7.28 -17.11 17.70
C GLU A 163 5.76 -17.30 17.81
N ASN A 164 5.12 -16.82 18.88
CA ASN A 164 3.66 -16.90 19.03
C ASN A 164 2.91 -15.81 18.24
N ASP A 165 3.62 -14.76 17.82
CA ASP A 165 3.06 -13.64 17.06
C ASP A 165 3.11 -13.88 15.55
N ILE A 166 3.81 -14.92 15.10
CA ILE A 166 3.94 -15.30 13.69
C ILE A 166 2.56 -15.54 13.08
N LEU A 167 2.22 -14.71 12.10
CA LEU A 167 0.96 -14.78 11.38
C LEU A 167 0.94 -15.95 10.39
N SER A 168 -0.26 -16.39 10.00
CA SER A 168 -0.39 -17.27 8.84
C SER A 168 -0.06 -16.53 7.54
N LYS A 169 0.39 -17.24 6.50
CA LYS A 169 0.68 -16.64 5.18
C LYS A 169 -0.47 -15.79 4.62
N GLU A 170 -1.72 -16.19 4.86
CA GLU A 170 -2.89 -15.40 4.42
C GLU A 170 -3.02 -14.08 5.19
N GLU A 171 -2.73 -14.08 6.49
CA GLU A 171 -2.75 -12.89 7.34
C GLU A 171 -1.56 -11.97 7.02
N GLU A 172 -0.38 -12.53 6.75
CA GLU A 172 0.79 -11.79 6.25
C GLU A 172 0.46 -11.06 4.95
N LEU A 173 -0.12 -11.75 3.97
CA LEU A 173 -0.50 -11.12 2.69
C LEU A 173 -1.54 -10.00 2.89
N LYS A 174 -2.47 -10.15 3.83
CA LYS A 174 -3.41 -9.07 4.17
C LYS A 174 -2.68 -7.88 4.79
N LEU A 175 -1.77 -8.12 5.74
CA LEU A 175 -0.96 -7.08 6.37
C LEU A 175 -0.11 -6.32 5.33
N ILE A 176 0.55 -7.06 4.44
CA ILE A 176 1.37 -6.49 3.35
C ILE A 176 0.52 -5.64 2.42
N ASN A 177 -0.65 -6.11 1.98
CA ASN A 177 -1.49 -5.32 1.10
C ASN A 177 -2.03 -4.05 1.78
N SER A 178 -2.33 -4.10 3.08
CA SER A 178 -2.64 -2.90 3.87
C SER A 178 -1.46 -1.94 3.92
N TYR A 179 -0.26 -2.46 4.12
CA TYR A 179 0.98 -1.66 4.16
C TYR A 179 1.31 -1.01 2.81
N ILE A 180 1.27 -1.77 1.72
CA ILE A 180 1.46 -1.26 0.35
C ILE A 180 0.45 -0.15 0.03
N PHE A 181 -0.80 -0.29 0.47
CA PHE A 181 -1.80 0.77 0.32
C PHE A 181 -1.43 2.04 1.08
N GLU A 182 -0.98 1.92 2.33
CA GLU A 182 -0.61 3.09 3.14
C GLU A 182 0.62 3.80 2.58
N VAL A 183 1.61 3.04 2.11
CA VAL A 183 2.76 3.58 1.34
C VAL A 183 2.24 4.34 0.11
N ALA A 184 1.42 3.70 -0.73
CA ALA A 184 0.90 4.34 -1.94
C ALA A 184 0.03 5.58 -1.69
N ASP A 185 -0.76 5.60 -0.61
CA ASP A 185 -1.55 6.77 -0.22
C ASP A 185 -0.64 7.92 0.21
N THR A 186 0.37 7.62 1.03
CA THR A 186 1.29 8.59 1.66
C THR A 186 2.28 9.17 0.66
N VAL A 187 3.04 8.32 -0.05
CA VAL A 187 4.11 8.76 -0.96
C VAL A 187 3.70 8.88 -2.41
N ASN A 188 2.47 8.45 -2.76
CA ASN A 188 1.99 8.44 -4.15
C ASN A 188 2.78 7.53 -5.11
N ILE A 189 3.48 6.54 -4.56
CA ILE A 189 4.25 5.52 -5.28
C ILE A 189 3.64 4.16 -5.00
N ALA A 190 3.38 3.38 -6.03
CA ALA A 190 2.84 2.03 -5.88
C ALA A 190 3.97 1.00 -5.89
N VAL A 191 3.93 0.13 -4.89
CA VAL A 191 4.82 -1.03 -4.76
C VAL A 191 4.02 -2.29 -5.08
N THR A 192 4.65 -3.27 -5.72
CA THR A 192 4.02 -4.55 -6.09
C THR A 192 4.93 -5.72 -5.78
N PHE A 193 4.34 -6.90 -5.54
CA PHE A 193 5.10 -8.14 -5.38
C PHE A 193 5.98 -8.40 -6.60
N SER A 194 7.21 -8.78 -6.33
CA SER A 194 8.23 -9.11 -7.31
C SER A 194 8.92 -10.41 -6.90
N GLU A 195 10.01 -10.73 -7.58
CA GLU A 195 10.83 -11.90 -7.35
C GLU A 195 12.31 -11.54 -7.47
N ILE A 196 13.15 -12.23 -6.71
CA ILE A 196 14.59 -12.26 -6.93
C ILE A 196 14.83 -12.87 -8.30
N ARG A 197 15.30 -12.02 -9.21
CA ARG A 197 15.78 -12.36 -10.54
C ARG A 197 16.71 -11.28 -11.03
N ASN A 198 17.61 -11.62 -11.93
CA ASN A 198 18.41 -10.61 -12.62
C ASN A 198 17.50 -9.62 -13.39
N PRO A 199 17.69 -8.30 -13.22
CA PRO A 199 16.95 -7.30 -13.98
C PRO A 199 17.18 -7.44 -15.49
N ILE A 200 16.17 -7.10 -16.29
CA ILE A 200 16.25 -7.15 -17.77
C ILE A 200 16.69 -5.78 -18.35
N TYR A 201 16.89 -4.76 -17.51
CA TYR A 201 17.12 -3.37 -17.96
C TYR A 201 18.52 -2.89 -17.60
N ASP A 202 19.24 -2.27 -18.54
CA ASP A 202 20.56 -1.69 -18.29
C ASP A 202 20.51 -0.54 -17.26
N LEU A 203 21.35 -0.61 -16.21
CA LEU A 203 21.55 0.42 -15.17
C LEU A 203 22.01 1.80 -15.72
N TYR A 204 22.50 1.86 -16.97
CA TYR A 204 23.21 3.02 -17.53
C TYR A 204 22.32 4.22 -17.95
N ASP A 205 21.00 4.12 -17.90
CA ASP A 205 20.09 5.20 -18.36
C ASP A 205 19.73 6.23 -17.26
N ILE A 206 20.34 6.15 -16.08
CA ILE A 206 19.98 6.98 -14.93
C ILE A 206 20.81 8.26 -14.93
N THR A 207 20.22 9.36 -15.42
CA THR A 207 20.78 10.71 -15.26
C THR A 207 19.70 11.69 -14.79
N GLY A 208 19.69 11.99 -13.50
CA GLY A 208 18.80 13.01 -12.95
C GLY A 208 19.05 13.27 -11.47
N GLU A 209 19.13 14.55 -11.09
CA GLU A 209 19.03 14.97 -9.70
C GLU A 209 17.58 14.73 -9.25
N ILE A 210 17.38 13.81 -8.32
CA ILE A 210 16.08 13.53 -7.69
C ILE A 210 16.01 14.39 -6.44
N ALA A 211 14.95 15.19 -6.31
CA ALA A 211 14.76 16.05 -5.15
C ALA A 211 14.32 15.21 -3.94
N GLU A 212 15.02 15.36 -2.82
CA GLU A 212 14.53 14.91 -1.52
C GLU A 212 13.16 15.56 -1.25
N ALA A 213 12.14 14.74 -1.07
CA ALA A 213 10.82 15.18 -0.64
C ALA A 213 10.62 14.77 0.82
N ASP A 214 10.24 15.69 1.69
CA ASP A 214 9.81 15.32 3.05
C ASP A 214 8.56 14.42 2.96
N VAL A 215 8.73 13.13 3.25
CA VAL A 215 7.63 12.18 3.33
C VAL A 215 7.07 12.19 4.75
N ALA A 216 5.74 12.29 4.85
CA ALA A 216 5.05 12.19 6.12
C ALA A 216 5.11 10.75 6.67
N ASP A 217 5.07 10.62 7.99
CA ASP A 217 4.97 9.32 8.65
C ASP A 217 3.74 8.54 8.15
N LEU A 218 3.89 7.22 8.01
CA LEU A 218 2.79 6.33 7.69
C LEU A 218 1.72 6.38 8.79
N ARG A 219 0.44 6.29 8.41
CA ARG A 219 -0.65 6.16 9.39
C ARG A 219 -0.73 4.73 9.91
N GLU A 220 -1.47 4.55 10.99
CA GLU A 220 -1.85 3.22 11.48
C GLU A 220 -2.57 2.44 10.36
N LEU A 221 -2.14 1.18 10.16
CA LEU A 221 -2.65 0.34 9.10
C LEU A 221 -4.12 -0.03 9.34
N GLU A 222 -4.94 0.26 8.34
CA GLU A 222 -6.33 -0.17 8.32
C GLU A 222 -6.39 -1.65 7.87
N PRO A 223 -7.28 -2.48 8.45
CA PRO A 223 -7.50 -3.84 8.00
C PRO A 223 -7.74 -3.96 6.49
N TYR A 224 -7.08 -4.95 5.89
CA TYR A 224 -7.15 -5.19 4.46
C TYR A 224 -8.58 -5.31 3.94
N ASN A 225 -8.81 -4.68 2.81
CA ASN A 225 -9.98 -4.90 1.98
C ASN A 225 -9.60 -4.70 0.51
N ILE A 226 -10.36 -5.32 -0.39
CA ILE A 226 -10.07 -5.33 -1.84
C ILE A 226 -10.04 -3.91 -2.47
N GLY A 227 -10.64 -2.91 -1.85
CA GLY A 227 -10.54 -1.52 -2.31
C GLY A 227 -9.10 -0.99 -2.30
N MET A 228 -8.26 -1.50 -1.40
CA MET A 228 -6.83 -1.19 -1.33
C MET A 228 -6.08 -1.63 -2.59
N GLU A 229 -6.38 -2.83 -3.13
CA GLU A 229 -5.77 -3.31 -4.38
C GLU A 229 -6.17 -2.43 -5.58
N PHE A 230 -7.45 -2.05 -5.67
CA PHE A 230 -7.92 -1.15 -6.72
C PHE A 230 -7.24 0.22 -6.65
N PHE A 231 -7.00 0.72 -5.44
CA PHE A 231 -6.29 1.98 -5.23
C PHE A 231 -4.83 1.90 -5.67
N VAL A 232 -4.09 0.88 -5.21
CA VAL A 232 -2.69 0.68 -5.57
C VAL A 232 -2.55 0.51 -7.09
N SER A 233 -3.46 -0.26 -7.72
CA SER A 233 -3.50 -0.40 -9.18
C SER A 233 -3.75 0.93 -9.91
N ALA A 234 -4.56 1.84 -9.34
CA ALA A 234 -4.79 3.15 -9.94
C ALA A 234 -3.55 4.04 -9.91
N ILE A 235 -2.77 4.00 -8.82
CA ILE A 235 -1.52 4.77 -8.66
C ILE A 235 -0.51 4.38 -9.74
N GLN A 236 -0.42 3.09 -10.07
CA GLN A 236 0.51 2.55 -11.08
C GLN A 236 0.32 3.08 -12.50
N ILE A 237 -0.87 3.60 -12.83
CA ILE A 237 -1.22 3.94 -14.21
C ILE A 237 -0.67 5.31 -14.59
N LYS A 238 0.08 5.42 -15.68
CA LYS A 238 0.60 6.73 -16.14
C LYS A 238 -0.44 7.55 -16.92
N ASP A 239 -1.27 6.89 -17.73
CA ASP A 239 -2.30 7.56 -18.53
C ASP A 239 -3.41 8.18 -17.62
N PRO A 240 -3.64 9.50 -17.67
CA PRO A 240 -4.58 10.15 -16.75
C PRO A 240 -6.04 9.69 -16.87
N GLU A 241 -6.50 9.30 -18.07
CA GLU A 241 -7.88 8.86 -18.28
C GLU A 241 -8.09 7.44 -17.72
N LEU A 242 -7.12 6.55 -17.93
CA LEU A 242 -7.13 5.21 -17.36
C LEU A 242 -6.89 5.21 -15.84
N LYS A 243 -6.08 6.13 -15.31
CA LYS A 243 -5.91 6.34 -13.87
C LYS A 243 -7.25 6.70 -13.23
N PHE A 244 -7.96 7.65 -13.82
CA PHE A 244 -9.31 8.03 -13.38
C PHE A 244 -10.26 6.82 -13.37
N LEU A 245 -10.24 6.00 -14.42
CA LEU A 245 -11.09 4.82 -14.50
C LEU A 245 -10.82 3.82 -13.36
N ASN A 246 -9.56 3.67 -12.91
CA ASN A 246 -9.23 2.75 -11.83
C ASN A 246 -9.55 3.32 -10.45
N PHE A 247 -9.38 4.63 -10.20
CA PHE A 247 -9.94 5.24 -8.98
C PHE A 247 -11.47 5.17 -8.95
N TYR A 248 -12.14 5.34 -10.10
CA TYR A 248 -13.58 5.17 -10.19
C TYR A 248 -14.04 3.78 -9.73
N LYS A 249 -13.28 2.72 -10.06
CA LYS A 249 -13.59 1.34 -9.60
C LYS A 249 -13.59 1.22 -8.08
N VAL A 250 -12.73 1.95 -7.36
CA VAL A 250 -12.73 1.97 -5.89
C VAL A 250 -14.08 2.47 -5.38
N LEU A 251 -14.56 3.60 -5.90
CA LEU A 251 -15.87 4.14 -5.50
C LEU A 251 -17.03 3.24 -5.95
N GLU A 252 -16.97 2.71 -7.16
CA GLU A 252 -17.95 1.75 -7.70
C GLU A 252 -18.07 0.51 -6.81
N HIS A 253 -16.95 0.02 -6.28
CA HIS A 253 -16.91 -1.12 -5.36
C HIS A 253 -17.67 -0.85 -4.04
N PHE A 254 -17.50 0.33 -3.44
CA PHE A 254 -18.16 0.68 -2.17
C PHE A 254 -19.59 1.22 -2.33
N SER A 255 -19.97 1.63 -3.55
CA SER A 255 -21.28 2.24 -3.81
C SER A 255 -22.47 1.34 -3.43
N PRO A 256 -22.50 0.04 -3.80
CA PRO A 256 -23.58 -0.86 -3.39
C PRO A 256 -23.66 -1.05 -1.88
N ILE A 257 -22.52 -1.02 -1.19
CA ILE A 257 -22.45 -1.14 0.27
C ILE A 257 -23.08 0.09 0.92
N ALA A 258 -22.76 1.30 0.45
CA ALA A 258 -23.37 2.54 0.94
C ALA A 258 -24.90 2.54 0.78
N VAL A 259 -25.41 2.12 -0.40
CA VAL A 259 -26.86 2.01 -0.63
C VAL A 259 -27.50 0.96 0.28
N ASN A 260 -26.84 -0.19 0.50
CA ASN A 260 -27.37 -1.25 1.36
C ASN A 260 -27.45 -0.82 2.83
N ILE A 261 -26.41 -0.13 3.34
CA ILE A 261 -26.40 0.44 4.70
C ILE A 261 -27.58 1.41 4.87
N GLU A 262 -27.77 2.35 3.93
CA GLU A 262 -28.89 3.29 3.97
C GLU A 262 -30.25 2.55 3.92
N ALA A 263 -30.39 1.57 3.03
CA ALA A 263 -31.62 0.79 2.87
C ALA A 263 -31.97 0.03 4.15
N ASN A 264 -31.00 -0.62 4.79
CA ASN A 264 -31.20 -1.33 6.05
C ASN A 264 -31.61 -0.39 7.17
N GLU A 265 -30.99 0.79 7.28
CA GLU A 265 -31.36 1.79 8.28
C GLU A 265 -32.77 2.33 8.08
N LEU A 266 -33.16 2.63 6.83
CA LEU A 266 -34.53 3.06 6.51
C LEU A 266 -35.56 1.96 6.79
N MET A 267 -35.22 0.70 6.48
CA MET A 267 -36.08 -0.45 6.76
C MET A 267 -36.22 -0.69 8.26
N ARG A 268 -35.13 -0.62 9.04
CA ARG A 268 -35.16 -0.72 10.51
C ARG A 268 -36.08 0.34 11.10
N LYS A 269 -35.91 1.61 10.72
CA LYS A 269 -36.78 2.71 11.15
C LYS A 269 -38.25 2.48 10.82
N LYS A 270 -38.55 1.86 9.67
CA LYS A 270 -39.92 1.47 9.31
C LYS A 270 -40.44 0.37 10.23
N LEU A 271 -39.64 -0.66 10.48
CA LEU A 271 -40.00 -1.79 11.34
C LEU A 271 -40.10 -1.43 12.83
N ASP A 272 -39.46 -0.35 13.27
CA ASP A 272 -39.60 0.19 14.63
C ASP A 272 -40.94 0.91 14.86
N ALA A 273 -41.79 1.02 13.82
CA ALA A 273 -43.14 1.56 13.97
C ALA A 273 -43.97 0.76 15.00
N PRO A 274 -45.00 1.37 15.62
CA PRO A 274 -45.84 0.67 16.58
C PRO A 274 -46.49 -0.57 15.95
N LYS A 275 -46.54 -1.70 16.69
CA LYS A 275 -47.11 -2.97 16.23
C LYS A 275 -48.54 -2.86 15.69
N SER A 276 -49.31 -1.91 16.21
CA SER A 276 -50.66 -1.60 15.72
C SER A 276 -50.70 -1.17 14.24
N SER A 277 -49.60 -0.67 13.70
CA SER A 277 -49.49 -0.23 12.30
C SER A 277 -49.26 -1.40 11.34
N PHE A 278 -48.88 -2.59 11.82
CA PHE A 278 -48.52 -3.73 10.97
C PHE A 278 -49.73 -4.37 10.30
N GLU A 279 -50.92 -4.15 10.84
CA GLU A 279 -52.20 -4.59 10.27
C GLU A 279 -52.78 -3.55 9.29
N ASP A 280 -52.16 -2.37 9.19
CA ASP A 280 -52.56 -1.31 8.27
C ASP A 280 -52.00 -1.57 6.86
N GLY A 281 -52.89 -1.66 5.87
CA GLY A 281 -52.54 -1.85 4.47
C GLY A 281 -51.65 -0.74 3.90
N ASP A 282 -51.78 0.49 4.40
CA ASP A 282 -50.94 1.62 3.96
C ASP A 282 -49.52 1.51 4.50
N TYR A 283 -49.35 1.03 5.74
CA TYR A 283 -48.04 0.73 6.29
C TYR A 283 -47.34 -0.38 5.49
N ILE A 284 -48.04 -1.49 5.22
CA ILE A 284 -47.53 -2.60 4.40
C ILE A 284 -47.12 -2.10 3.01
N ARG A 285 -47.97 -1.29 2.36
CA ARG A 285 -47.65 -0.67 1.06
C ARG A 285 -46.43 0.23 1.14
N SER A 286 -46.23 0.94 2.25
CA SER A 286 -45.06 1.80 2.44
C SER A 286 -43.75 1.01 2.53
N ILE A 287 -43.77 -0.21 3.09
CA ILE A 287 -42.61 -1.13 3.10
C ILE A 287 -42.28 -1.56 1.67
N PHE A 288 -43.28 -2.01 0.90
CA PHE A 288 -43.06 -2.38 -0.50
C PHE A 288 -42.55 -1.20 -1.33
N THR A 289 -43.11 -0.02 -1.14
CA THR A 289 -42.67 1.21 -1.82
C THR A 289 -41.21 1.53 -1.50
N LEU A 290 -40.82 1.43 -0.23
CA LEU A 290 -39.43 1.61 0.19
C LEU A 290 -38.51 0.58 -0.48
N ALA A 291 -38.87 -0.70 -0.47
CA ALA A 291 -38.07 -1.76 -1.08
C ALA A 291 -37.88 -1.55 -2.60
N HIS A 292 -38.93 -1.15 -3.32
CA HIS A 292 -38.82 -0.81 -4.75
C HIS A 292 -37.92 0.42 -4.96
N SER A 293 -38.12 1.48 -4.17
CA SER A 293 -37.29 2.68 -4.28
C SER A 293 -35.81 2.43 -4.02
N MET A 294 -35.46 1.49 -3.13
CA MET A 294 -34.07 1.11 -2.87
C MET A 294 -33.52 0.28 -4.03
N ARG A 295 -34.33 -0.62 -4.61
CA ARG A 295 -33.94 -1.40 -5.80
C ARG A 295 -33.62 -0.48 -6.98
N ASP A 296 -34.39 0.57 -7.18
CA ASP A 296 -34.17 1.51 -8.29
C ASP A 296 -32.84 2.27 -8.18
N ARG A 297 -32.29 2.43 -6.96
CA ARG A 297 -30.97 3.05 -6.72
C ARG A 297 -29.77 2.19 -7.09
N TYR A 298 -29.98 0.92 -7.48
CA TYR A 298 -28.91 0.02 -7.94
C TYR A 298 -28.52 0.24 -9.41
N ASN A 299 -28.83 1.40 -9.99
CA ASN A 299 -28.25 1.80 -11.28
C ASN A 299 -26.91 2.50 -11.07
N ASP A 300 -26.00 2.37 -12.05
CA ASP A 300 -24.61 2.85 -11.94
C ASP A 300 -24.50 4.35 -11.56
N GLU A 301 -25.38 5.20 -12.09
CA GLU A 301 -25.34 6.64 -11.81
C GLU A 301 -25.69 6.91 -10.33
N ASP A 302 -26.76 6.31 -9.82
CA ASP A 302 -27.22 6.51 -8.44
C ASP A 302 -26.31 5.81 -7.42
N LEU A 303 -25.67 4.70 -7.78
CA LEU A 303 -24.62 4.08 -6.98
C LEU A 303 -23.47 5.05 -6.72
N ILE A 304 -22.93 5.69 -7.75
CA ILE A 304 -21.85 6.67 -7.58
C ILE A 304 -22.32 7.88 -6.77
N LYS A 305 -23.55 8.37 -6.98
CA LYS A 305 -24.10 9.44 -6.13
C LYS A 305 -24.13 9.02 -4.66
N ALA A 306 -24.50 7.77 -4.36
CA ALA A 306 -24.50 7.27 -2.99
C ALA A 306 -23.10 7.31 -2.37
N SER A 307 -22.06 6.95 -3.12
CA SER A 307 -20.67 7.11 -2.66
C SER A 307 -20.30 8.55 -2.33
N PHE A 308 -20.63 9.50 -3.21
CA PHE A 308 -20.37 10.93 -2.97
C PHE A 308 -21.11 11.49 -1.75
N ASN A 309 -22.24 10.89 -1.36
CA ASN A 309 -23.00 11.33 -0.20
C ASN A 309 -22.54 10.68 1.11
N THR A 310 -21.78 9.58 1.07
CA THR A 310 -21.62 8.70 2.23
C THR A 310 -20.18 8.26 2.50
N CYS A 311 -19.43 7.90 1.47
CA CYS A 311 -18.16 7.18 1.63
C CYS A 311 -16.98 8.09 1.99
N PHE A 312 -17.08 9.39 1.75
CA PHE A 312 -15.97 10.32 2.01
C PHE A 312 -16.48 11.74 2.29
N ASP A 313 -15.61 12.59 2.82
CA ASP A 313 -15.93 13.98 3.13
C ASP A 313 -15.86 14.86 1.88
N PHE A 314 -16.96 14.89 1.12
CA PHE A 314 -17.06 15.70 -0.08
C PHE A 314 -16.86 17.20 0.17
N VAL A 315 -17.25 17.72 1.34
CA VAL A 315 -17.10 19.14 1.68
C VAL A 315 -15.62 19.45 1.89
N GLY A 316 -14.91 18.62 2.67
CA GLY A 316 -13.46 18.77 2.88
C GLY A 316 -12.64 18.63 1.60
N LEU A 317 -13.09 17.80 0.66
CA LEU A 317 -12.42 17.57 -0.62
C LEU A 317 -12.84 18.54 -1.74
N PHE A 318 -13.83 19.40 -1.51
CA PHE A 318 -14.41 20.24 -2.55
C PHE A 318 -13.39 21.17 -3.22
N SER A 319 -12.39 21.65 -2.48
CA SER A 319 -11.32 22.52 -2.99
C SER A 319 -10.44 21.83 -4.04
N LYS A 320 -10.28 20.50 -3.96
CA LYS A 320 -9.47 19.67 -4.86
C LYS A 320 -10.16 19.32 -6.18
N LEU A 321 -11.48 19.58 -6.31
CA LEU A 321 -12.18 19.34 -7.58
C LEU A 321 -11.67 20.26 -8.70
N PRO A 322 -11.75 19.81 -9.97
CA PRO A 322 -11.51 20.67 -11.11
C PRO A 322 -12.35 21.94 -11.10
N GLU A 323 -11.76 23.06 -11.52
CA GLU A 323 -12.44 24.37 -11.54
C GLU A 323 -13.75 24.37 -12.33
N SER A 324 -13.84 23.63 -13.43
CA SER A 324 -15.10 23.55 -14.19
C SER A 324 -16.22 22.88 -13.41
N LEU A 325 -15.91 21.86 -12.60
CA LEU A 325 -16.86 21.15 -11.74
C LEU A 325 -17.29 22.04 -10.57
N LYS A 326 -16.33 22.70 -9.91
CA LYS A 326 -16.63 23.65 -8.83
C LYS A 326 -17.57 24.75 -9.30
N LYS A 327 -17.33 25.33 -10.48
CA LYS A 327 -18.22 26.34 -11.10
C LYS A 327 -19.62 25.80 -11.38
N LYS A 328 -19.73 24.60 -11.98
CA LYS A 328 -21.02 23.95 -12.26
C LYS A 328 -21.82 23.73 -10.96
N ILE A 329 -21.18 23.22 -9.91
CA ILE A 329 -21.81 22.97 -8.61
C ILE A 329 -22.27 24.28 -7.96
N LYS A 330 -21.36 25.25 -7.80
CA LYS A 330 -21.64 26.57 -7.20
C LYS A 330 -22.81 27.28 -7.86
N SER A 331 -22.88 27.22 -9.20
CA SER A 331 -23.98 27.80 -9.97
C SER A 331 -25.33 27.13 -9.68
N ASN A 332 -25.37 25.80 -9.51
CA ASN A 332 -26.62 25.08 -9.28
C ASN A 332 -27.12 25.23 -7.83
N ILE A 333 -26.23 25.23 -6.84
CA ILE A 333 -26.62 25.39 -5.42
C ILE A 333 -26.79 26.87 -5.01
N GLN A 334 -26.49 27.80 -5.92
CA GLN A 334 -26.50 29.25 -5.71
C GLN A 334 -25.70 29.63 -4.45
N SER A 335 -24.45 29.15 -4.39
CA SER A 335 -23.53 29.42 -3.27
C SER A 335 -22.17 29.88 -3.80
N LYS A 336 -21.49 30.74 -3.04
CA LYS A 336 -20.12 31.18 -3.34
C LYS A 336 -19.10 30.07 -3.09
N ASP A 337 -19.38 29.24 -2.09
CA ASP A 337 -18.55 28.10 -1.75
C ASP A 337 -19.36 26.94 -1.14
N LEU A 338 -18.69 25.82 -0.95
CA LEU A 338 -19.21 24.67 -0.23
C LEU A 338 -18.38 24.47 1.04
N ASP A 339 -19.03 24.61 2.20
CA ASP A 339 -18.43 24.41 3.51
C ASP A 339 -19.41 23.69 4.45
N TYR A 340 -18.97 23.34 5.66
CA TYR A 340 -19.81 22.61 6.63
C TYR A 340 -20.98 23.42 7.20
N THR A 341 -21.04 24.74 6.94
CA THR A 341 -22.18 25.59 7.33
C THR A 341 -23.28 25.60 6.27
N THR A 342 -22.99 25.04 5.09
CA THR A 342 -23.94 24.96 3.98
C THR A 342 -25.10 24.02 4.32
N ASP A 343 -26.31 24.41 3.89
CA ASP A 343 -27.52 23.60 4.11
C ASP A 343 -27.36 22.17 3.58
N LYS A 344 -27.83 21.19 4.36
CA LYS A 344 -27.67 19.77 4.05
C LYS A 344 -28.28 19.37 2.70
N GLN A 345 -29.41 19.96 2.29
CA GLN A 345 -30.00 19.68 0.98
C GLN A 345 -29.13 20.22 -0.16
N LYS A 346 -28.48 21.36 0.04
CA LYS A 346 -27.52 21.90 -0.92
C LYS A 346 -26.27 21.03 -1.04
N ILE A 347 -25.75 20.52 0.08
CA ILE A 347 -24.62 19.57 0.08
C ILE A 347 -25.00 18.30 -0.69
N THR A 348 -26.14 17.68 -0.38
CA THR A 348 -26.63 16.51 -1.12
C THR A 348 -26.81 16.80 -2.61
N THR A 349 -27.31 17.99 -2.96
CA THR A 349 -27.43 18.41 -4.37
C THR A 349 -26.06 18.52 -5.03
N ALA A 350 -25.07 19.10 -4.35
CA ALA A 350 -23.70 19.19 -4.85
C ALA A 350 -23.07 17.81 -5.07
N CYS A 351 -23.19 16.90 -4.10
CA CYS A 351 -22.76 15.50 -4.22
C CYS A 351 -23.40 14.82 -5.43
N ASN A 352 -24.71 14.99 -5.62
CA ASN A 352 -25.44 14.37 -6.74
C ASN A 352 -25.01 14.90 -8.11
N ILE A 353 -24.72 16.20 -8.21
CA ILE A 353 -24.19 16.81 -9.44
C ILE A 353 -22.79 16.27 -9.73
N ALA A 354 -21.91 16.23 -8.72
CA ALA A 354 -20.57 15.69 -8.87
C ALA A 354 -20.61 14.23 -9.32
N GLY A 355 -21.36 13.38 -8.60
CA GLY A 355 -21.51 11.95 -8.93
C GLY A 355 -22.02 11.73 -10.36
N LYS A 356 -23.00 12.52 -10.83
CA LYS A 356 -23.50 12.47 -12.21
C LYS A 356 -22.42 12.82 -13.24
N ILE A 357 -21.63 13.87 -12.99
CA ILE A 357 -20.55 14.28 -13.90
C ILE A 357 -19.44 13.21 -13.95
N ILE A 358 -19.08 12.63 -12.81
CA ILE A 358 -18.09 11.56 -12.72
C ILE A 358 -18.55 10.31 -13.46
N TYR A 359 -19.80 9.89 -13.26
CA TYR A 359 -20.41 8.78 -14.01
C TYR A 359 -20.36 9.01 -15.52
N LYS A 360 -20.75 10.19 -15.99
CA LYS A 360 -20.68 10.54 -17.42
C LYS A 360 -19.25 10.59 -17.96
N THR A 361 -18.31 11.09 -17.16
CA THR A 361 -16.88 11.12 -17.51
C THR A 361 -16.34 9.70 -17.68
N ARG A 362 -16.71 8.78 -16.77
CA ARG A 362 -16.40 7.35 -16.90
C ARG A 362 -16.95 6.75 -18.19
N ASN A 363 -18.20 7.04 -18.54
CA ASN A 363 -18.79 6.55 -19.78
C ASN A 363 -18.09 7.12 -21.03
N LYS A 364 -17.65 8.38 -21.00
CA LYS A 364 -16.82 8.96 -22.07
C LYS A 364 -15.51 8.18 -22.25
N VAL A 365 -14.78 7.87 -21.18
CA VAL A 365 -13.51 7.13 -21.25
C VAL A 365 -13.74 5.70 -21.77
N VAL A 366 -14.73 4.98 -21.22
CA VAL A 366 -15.03 3.59 -21.60
C VAL A 366 -15.53 3.47 -23.05
N HIS A 367 -16.34 4.42 -23.52
CA HIS A 367 -16.97 4.36 -24.84
C HIS A 367 -16.31 5.22 -25.92
N ALA A 368 -15.11 5.74 -25.66
CA ALA A 368 -14.32 6.53 -26.62
C ALA A 368 -14.06 5.82 -27.97
N LYS A 369 -14.30 4.50 -28.07
CA LYS A 369 -14.07 3.68 -29.28
C LYS A 369 -15.33 3.27 -30.06
N SER A 370 -16.57 3.61 -29.67
CA SER A 370 -17.78 3.25 -30.45
C SER A 370 -19.01 4.10 -30.10
N ASN A 371 -19.48 4.91 -31.06
CA ASN A 371 -20.81 5.57 -31.11
C ASN A 371 -21.31 6.35 -29.87
N PHE A 372 -20.43 6.75 -28.95
CA PHE A 372 -20.83 7.54 -27.77
C PHE A 372 -21.06 9.01 -28.13
N ASN A 373 -22.27 9.51 -27.85
CA ASN A 373 -22.58 10.93 -28.00
C ASN A 373 -22.23 11.67 -26.71
N LEU A 374 -21.22 12.54 -26.79
CA LEU A 374 -20.84 13.43 -25.69
C LEU A 374 -22.02 14.29 -25.26
N THR A 375 -22.26 14.39 -23.95
CA THR A 375 -23.33 15.24 -23.41
C THR A 375 -22.87 16.67 -23.12
N GLY A 376 -21.56 16.92 -23.10
CA GLY A 376 -20.95 18.21 -22.76
C GLY A 376 -20.86 18.46 -21.25
N GLU A 377 -21.36 17.53 -20.44
CA GLU A 377 -21.26 17.59 -18.98
C GLU A 377 -19.95 17.00 -18.44
N GLU A 378 -19.26 16.19 -19.24
CA GLU A 378 -18.04 15.46 -18.89
C GLU A 378 -16.83 16.38 -18.63
N VAL A 379 -15.85 15.86 -17.89
CA VAL A 379 -14.56 16.53 -17.63
C VAL A 379 -13.72 16.58 -18.91
N GLN A 380 -12.99 17.69 -19.10
CA GLN A 380 -12.08 17.87 -20.23
C GLN A 380 -10.76 17.13 -19.99
N SER A 381 -10.07 16.71 -21.06
CA SER A 381 -8.86 15.91 -20.89
C SER A 381 -7.72 16.66 -20.18
N SER A 382 -7.70 18.00 -20.25
CA SER A 382 -6.75 18.85 -19.51
C SER A 382 -6.98 18.88 -17.99
N GLU A 383 -8.12 18.42 -17.51
CA GLU A 383 -8.51 18.49 -16.09
C GLU A 383 -8.33 17.13 -15.37
N TYR A 384 -7.87 16.08 -16.05
CA TYR A 384 -7.72 14.76 -15.43
C TYR A 384 -6.69 14.73 -14.31
N THR A 385 -5.66 15.59 -14.34
CA THR A 385 -4.68 15.66 -13.25
C THR A 385 -5.35 16.07 -11.94
N GLU A 386 -6.00 17.24 -11.91
CA GLU A 386 -6.74 17.73 -10.74
C GLU A 386 -7.86 16.74 -10.34
N LEU A 387 -8.52 16.13 -11.33
CA LEU A 387 -9.54 15.13 -11.06
C LEU A 387 -8.95 13.88 -10.38
N ASN A 388 -7.79 13.39 -10.82
CA ASN A 388 -7.14 12.23 -10.23
C ASN A 388 -6.65 12.53 -8.81
N ASP A 389 -6.19 13.74 -8.52
CA ASP A 389 -5.83 14.15 -7.16
C ASP A 389 -7.05 14.11 -6.22
N PHE A 390 -8.19 14.62 -6.69
CA PHE A 390 -9.46 14.48 -5.96
C PHE A 390 -9.88 13.02 -5.80
N MET A 391 -9.82 12.23 -6.87
CA MET A 391 -10.28 10.85 -6.88
C MET A 391 -9.39 9.94 -6.02
N LYS A 392 -8.08 10.20 -5.94
CA LYS A 392 -7.16 9.53 -5.01
C LYS A 392 -7.67 9.73 -3.58
N GLU A 393 -7.84 10.97 -3.14
CA GLU A 393 -8.28 11.30 -1.78
C GLU A 393 -9.69 10.76 -1.46
N ALA A 394 -10.61 10.86 -2.41
CA ALA A 394 -11.96 10.31 -2.25
C ALA A 394 -11.92 8.78 -2.11
N SER A 395 -11.09 8.09 -2.90
CA SER A 395 -10.92 6.63 -2.85
C SER A 395 -10.29 6.20 -1.52
N SER A 396 -9.24 6.91 -1.11
CA SER A 396 -8.51 6.73 0.14
C SER A 396 -9.44 6.88 1.36
N GLN A 397 -10.30 7.90 1.37
CA GLN A 397 -11.32 8.08 2.41
C GLN A 397 -12.44 7.03 2.34
N ALA A 398 -12.87 6.61 1.14
CA ALA A 398 -13.88 5.57 0.97
C ALA A 398 -13.44 4.21 1.52
N ILE A 399 -12.18 3.84 1.30
CA ILE A 399 -11.56 2.63 1.86
C ILE A 399 -11.61 2.69 3.39
N ARG A 400 -11.15 3.80 3.99
CA ARG A 400 -11.15 3.95 5.45
C ARG A 400 -12.55 4.05 6.05
N TRP A 401 -13.49 4.69 5.35
CA TRP A 401 -14.90 4.69 5.72
C TRP A 401 -15.46 3.27 5.81
N TYR A 402 -15.16 2.42 4.83
CA TYR A 402 -15.58 1.02 4.83
C TYR A 402 -14.97 0.25 5.99
N THR A 403 -13.67 0.44 6.25
CA THR A 403 -12.98 -0.26 7.35
C THR A 403 -13.57 0.06 8.72
N ARG A 404 -14.08 1.28 8.91
CA ARG A 404 -14.74 1.71 10.17
C ARG A 404 -16.18 1.20 10.32
N GLN A 405 -16.78 0.60 9.30
CA GLN A 405 -18.13 0.06 9.42
C GLN A 405 -18.15 -1.16 10.37
N PRO A 406 -19.21 -1.31 11.20
CA PRO A 406 -19.44 -2.54 11.97
C PRO A 406 -19.41 -3.78 11.09
N SER A 407 -18.89 -4.90 11.62
CA SER A 407 -18.73 -6.15 10.84
C SER A 407 -20.04 -6.68 10.24
N HIS A 408 -21.19 -6.43 10.86
CA HIS A 408 -22.49 -6.85 10.33
C HIS A 408 -23.02 -5.97 9.17
N LEU A 409 -22.40 -4.80 8.94
CA LEU A 409 -22.67 -3.92 7.81
C LEU A 409 -21.65 -4.09 6.69
N LYS A 410 -20.47 -4.64 7.00
CA LYS A 410 -19.51 -5.13 6.01
C LYS A 410 -20.12 -6.35 5.34
N LEU A 411 -20.63 -6.17 4.13
CA LEU A 411 -21.13 -7.29 3.34
C LEU A 411 -19.94 -8.12 2.85
N GLU A 412 -20.01 -9.45 2.97
CA GLU A 412 -19.42 -10.27 1.91
C GLU A 412 -20.16 -9.85 0.64
N ILE A 413 -19.46 -9.16 -0.26
CA ILE A 413 -20.01 -8.84 -1.57
C ILE A 413 -20.29 -10.20 -2.21
N ILE A 414 -21.58 -10.58 -2.20
CA ILE A 414 -22.06 -11.81 -2.79
C ILE A 414 -21.63 -11.75 -4.25
N LYS A 415 -20.68 -12.63 -4.62
CA LYS A 415 -20.15 -12.76 -5.98
C LYS A 415 -21.24 -13.19 -6.96
#